data_AF-A0A6L5BCL8-F1
#
_entry.id   AF-A0A6L5BCL8-F1
#
_cell.length_a   1.000
_cell.length_b   1.000
_cell.length_c   1.000
_cell.angle_alpha   90.00
_cell.angle_beta   90.00
_cell.angle_gamma   90.00
#
_symmetry.space_group_name_H-M   'P 1'
#
loop_
_entity.id
_entity.type
_entity.pdbx_description
1 polymer ?
#
loop_
_entity_poly.entity_id
_entity_poly.type
_entity_poly.pdbx_seq_one_letter_code
_entity_poly.pdbx_strand_id
1 'polypeptide(L)'
;MAQLQDLKQAVQNPSYGVYFERVQNRKKLPMSLQETLNEAFANISVSTFPIVPGGKVLEIQANASVGEAIKILSEANILAAPVCESNNVNAVDWRERYLGVIDFSAIVLWVLESADIASAALSASTAAAAGVGAGAAGALGALAAGATGPVAAAGLAAAAIGAALAGGLAADQGAGKDASSAADTLGDDFYKVILEEEPFASTTVRSIITSYRWAPFIPVAADSSMLGVLLLLSKYRLRNVPIIESGKPTIKNFITQSAVVKGLENCQGRDWFDSIAAQPITEAGLPFMSTNEVISIKSSELVLEAFKLMRDNQIGGLPVTEGPEKNIIGSLSIKDIRFLLLNRELFAKFRELTVKDFMNTIASKARDSEKAVIPVTCSLSSNIGNVIHILASKMVHRVYVVGANDIEVVGVITLRDIISCFIFEPPNYVENYLGLTRQEIKN
;
A
#
# COMPACT_ATOMS: atom_id res chain seq x y z
N MET A 1 -2.42 12.78 23.77
CA MET A 1 -3.84 12.44 24.05
C MET A 1 -4.58 12.01 22.80
N ALA A 2 -4.81 12.90 21.81
CA ALA A 2 -5.56 12.59 20.58
C ALA A 2 -5.11 11.29 19.87
N GLN A 3 -3.82 11.17 19.51
CA GLN A 3 -3.27 9.96 18.87
C GLN A 3 -3.52 8.65 19.66
N LEU A 4 -3.72 8.69 20.98
CA LEU A 4 -4.02 7.50 21.79
C LEU A 4 -5.51 7.14 21.75
N GLN A 5 -6.39 8.12 21.52
CA GLN A 5 -7.81 7.88 21.22
C GLN A 5 -7.97 7.40 19.77
N ASP A 6 -7.28 8.03 18.81
CA ASP A 6 -7.22 7.58 17.41
C ASP A 6 -6.71 6.14 17.31
N LEU A 7 -5.64 5.81 18.05
CA LEU A 7 -5.08 4.47 18.14
C LEU A 7 -6.10 3.46 18.69
N LYS A 8 -6.81 3.81 19.78
CA LYS A 8 -7.89 2.97 20.31
C LYS A 8 -9.02 2.78 19.29
N GLN A 9 -9.46 3.86 18.64
CA GLN A 9 -10.56 3.82 17.68
C GLN A 9 -10.18 3.03 16.41
N ALA A 10 -8.94 3.12 15.95
CA ALA A 10 -8.42 2.30 14.86
C ALA A 10 -8.26 0.83 15.25
N VAL A 11 -7.75 0.53 16.45
CA VAL A 11 -7.65 -0.84 16.99
C VAL A 11 -9.04 -1.46 17.23
N GLN A 12 -10.04 -0.64 17.56
CA GLN A 12 -11.45 -1.02 17.70
C GLN A 12 -12.23 -0.99 16.38
N ASN A 13 -11.58 -0.78 15.22
CA ASN A 13 -12.27 -0.79 13.93
C ASN A 13 -12.86 -2.19 13.65
N PRO A 14 -14.20 -2.35 13.55
CA PRO A 14 -14.84 -3.65 13.43
C PRO A 14 -14.44 -4.40 12.15
N SER A 15 -14.00 -3.69 11.10
CA SER A 15 -13.51 -4.30 9.85
C SER A 15 -12.28 -5.20 10.06
N TYR A 16 -11.42 -4.84 11.02
CA TYR A 16 -10.24 -5.65 11.38
C TYR A 16 -10.65 -6.93 12.10
N GLY A 17 -11.61 -6.84 13.02
CA GLY A 17 -12.22 -7.99 13.72
C GLY A 17 -12.84 -8.98 12.74
N VAL A 18 -13.79 -8.53 11.91
CA VAL A 18 -14.55 -9.39 10.98
C VAL A 18 -13.65 -10.18 10.02
N TYR A 19 -12.58 -9.59 9.50
CA TYR A 19 -11.62 -10.32 8.66
C TYR A 19 -10.78 -11.31 9.47
N PHE A 20 -10.27 -10.92 10.63
CA PHE A 20 -9.42 -11.80 11.42
C PHE A 20 -10.21 -12.97 12.01
N GLU A 21 -11.44 -12.76 12.47
CA GLU A 21 -12.39 -13.81 12.86
C GLU A 21 -12.67 -14.77 11.70
N ARG A 22 -12.91 -14.26 10.48
CA ARG A 22 -13.06 -15.11 9.28
C ARG A 22 -11.81 -15.96 9.03
N VAL A 23 -10.62 -15.39 9.20
CA VAL A 23 -9.36 -16.12 9.08
C VAL A 23 -9.28 -17.22 10.15
N GLN A 24 -9.48 -16.90 11.43
CA GLN A 24 -9.42 -17.90 12.50
C GLN A 24 -10.50 -19.00 12.35
N ASN A 25 -11.69 -18.67 11.86
CA ASN A 25 -12.77 -19.64 11.61
C ASN A 25 -12.51 -20.56 10.41
N ARG A 26 -11.70 -20.14 9.43
CA ARG A 26 -11.34 -20.96 8.25
C ARG A 26 -10.00 -21.67 8.40
N LYS A 27 -9.11 -21.14 9.25
CA LYS A 27 -7.84 -21.72 9.64
C LYS A 27 -8.05 -23.09 10.30
N LYS A 28 -7.34 -24.09 9.81
CA LYS A 28 -7.50 -25.51 10.20
C LYS A 28 -6.28 -26.10 10.90
N LEU A 29 -5.34 -25.26 11.35
CA LEU A 29 -4.17 -25.69 12.11
C LEU A 29 -4.56 -26.16 13.52
N PRO A 30 -3.97 -27.26 14.07
CA PRO A 30 -4.28 -27.75 15.41
C PRO A 30 -4.06 -26.69 16.49
N MET A 31 -5.02 -26.52 17.42
CA MET A 31 -4.98 -25.45 18.42
C MET A 31 -3.72 -25.50 19.29
N SER A 32 -3.29 -26.67 19.74
CA SER A 32 -2.07 -26.86 20.55
C SER A 32 -0.78 -26.41 19.84
N LEU A 33 -0.72 -26.56 18.52
CA LEU A 33 0.38 -26.03 17.71
C LEU A 33 0.30 -24.50 17.61
N GLN A 34 -0.90 -23.94 17.47
CA GLN A 34 -1.09 -22.49 17.48
C GLN A 34 -0.73 -21.86 18.82
N GLU A 35 -1.08 -22.50 19.94
CA GLU A 35 -0.72 -22.08 21.31
C GLU A 35 0.79 -22.08 21.50
N THR A 36 1.46 -23.19 21.16
CA THR A 36 2.92 -23.32 21.21
C THR A 36 3.63 -22.26 20.37
N LEU A 37 3.13 -21.98 19.16
CA LEU A 37 3.68 -20.93 18.29
C LEU A 37 3.46 -19.53 18.89
N ASN A 38 2.26 -19.24 19.40
CA ASN A 38 1.98 -17.96 20.06
C ASN A 38 2.91 -17.74 21.26
N GLU A 39 3.13 -18.74 22.11
CA GLU A 39 4.06 -18.66 23.23
C GLU A 39 5.52 -18.49 22.77
N ALA A 40 5.94 -19.18 21.70
CA ALA A 40 7.26 -18.99 21.12
C ALA A 40 7.46 -17.56 20.59
N PHE A 41 6.52 -17.04 19.80
CA PHE A 41 6.55 -15.66 19.30
C PHE A 41 6.37 -14.62 20.43
N ALA A 42 5.69 -14.97 21.52
CA ALA A 42 5.57 -14.11 22.70
C ALA A 42 6.96 -13.84 23.31
N ASN A 43 7.79 -14.88 23.41
CA ASN A 43 9.13 -14.84 24.00
C ASN A 43 10.25 -14.38 23.05
N ILE A 44 10.01 -14.27 21.74
CA ILE A 44 10.99 -13.71 20.79
C ILE A 44 10.94 -12.19 20.82
N SER A 45 12.09 -11.57 21.07
CA SER A 45 12.27 -10.12 21.05
C SER A 45 12.36 -9.58 19.61
N VAL A 46 11.77 -8.41 19.35
CA VAL A 46 11.88 -7.68 18.09
C VAL A 46 13.34 -7.40 17.69
N SER A 47 14.24 -7.23 18.66
CA SER A 47 15.68 -7.04 18.45
C SER A 47 16.40 -8.23 17.81
N THR A 48 15.80 -9.42 17.84
CA THR A 48 16.30 -10.61 17.13
C THR A 48 16.04 -10.53 15.62
N PHE A 49 15.14 -9.65 15.17
CA PHE A 49 14.84 -9.46 13.76
C PHE A 49 15.99 -8.70 13.06
N PRO A 50 16.46 -9.14 11.86
CA PRO A 50 17.58 -8.50 11.19
C PRO A 50 17.34 -7.03 10.88
N ILE A 51 18.35 -6.20 11.15
CA ILE A 51 18.37 -4.77 10.83
C ILE A 51 18.46 -4.60 9.30
N VAL A 52 17.78 -3.58 8.75
CA VAL A 52 17.84 -3.28 7.31
C VAL A 52 19.28 -3.07 6.81
N PRO A 53 19.64 -3.68 5.66
CA PRO A 53 20.87 -3.34 4.95
C PRO A 53 20.88 -1.84 4.63
N GLY A 54 21.93 -1.12 5.04
CA GLY A 54 22.07 0.33 4.85
C GLY A 54 21.86 1.19 6.09
N GLY A 55 21.23 0.67 7.16
CA GLY A 55 21.35 1.22 8.52
C GLY A 55 20.77 2.61 8.81
N LYS A 56 20.06 3.27 7.88
CA LYS A 56 19.42 4.58 8.10
C LYS A 56 18.00 4.62 7.56
N VAL A 57 17.06 5.04 8.41
CA VAL A 57 15.69 5.39 8.04
C VAL A 57 15.69 6.82 7.48
N LEU A 58 15.06 7.02 6.32
CA LEU A 58 14.85 8.35 5.75
C LEU A 58 13.52 8.92 6.26
N GLU A 59 13.55 10.17 6.73
CA GLU A 59 12.40 10.88 7.28
C GLU A 59 11.98 12.01 6.34
N ILE A 60 10.68 12.17 6.11
CA ILE A 60 10.11 13.27 5.32
C ILE A 60 9.47 14.29 6.27
N GLN A 61 9.59 15.59 5.98
CA GLN A 61 8.98 16.62 6.83
C GLN A 61 7.48 16.74 6.55
N ALA A 62 6.67 17.00 7.57
CA ALA A 62 5.22 17.16 7.43
C ALA A 62 4.83 18.35 6.53
N ASN A 63 5.65 19.41 6.51
CA ASN A 63 5.48 20.58 5.66
C ASN A 63 6.12 20.45 4.27
N ALA A 64 6.78 19.33 3.94
CA ALA A 64 7.28 19.08 2.59
C ALA A 64 6.11 18.98 1.60
N SER A 65 6.35 19.30 0.34
CA SER A 65 5.35 19.14 -0.71
C SER A 65 5.17 17.67 -1.09
N VAL A 66 4.04 17.33 -1.73
CA VAL A 66 3.84 15.98 -2.25
C VAL A 66 4.86 15.66 -3.36
N GLY A 67 5.21 16.65 -4.19
CA GLY A 67 6.26 16.50 -5.20
C GLY A 67 7.63 16.18 -4.58
N GLU A 68 8.02 16.85 -3.50
CA GLU A 68 9.25 16.55 -2.75
C GLU A 68 9.21 15.13 -2.16
N ALA A 69 8.08 14.70 -1.61
CA ALA A 69 7.92 13.34 -1.10
C ALA A 69 8.04 12.28 -2.19
N ILE A 70 7.42 12.48 -3.36
CA ILE A 70 7.55 11.61 -4.53
C ILE A 70 9.03 11.51 -4.94
N LYS A 71 9.74 12.64 -5.01
CA LYS A 71 11.17 12.70 -5.34
C LYS A 71 12.01 11.90 -4.33
N ILE A 72 11.89 12.18 -3.03
CA ILE A 72 12.66 11.50 -1.97
C ILE A 72 12.43 9.98 -2.00
N LEU A 73 11.17 9.53 -2.12
CA LEU A 73 10.84 8.11 -2.19
C LEU A 73 11.43 7.44 -3.45
N SER A 74 11.43 8.15 -4.59
CA SER A 74 11.93 7.63 -5.87
C SER A 74 13.47 7.56 -5.91
N GLU A 75 14.15 8.64 -5.54
CA GLU A 75 15.63 8.72 -5.52
C GLU A 75 16.25 7.70 -4.56
N ALA A 76 15.64 7.51 -3.39
CA ALA A 76 16.08 6.51 -2.42
C ALA A 76 15.58 5.08 -2.71
N ASN A 77 14.79 4.88 -3.77
CA ASN A 77 14.16 3.60 -4.13
C ASN A 77 13.40 2.93 -2.95
N ILE A 78 12.68 3.73 -2.18
CA ILE A 78 11.85 3.28 -1.05
C ILE A 78 10.36 3.50 -1.33
N LEU A 79 9.52 2.64 -0.78
CA LEU A 79 8.08 2.69 -1.02
C LEU A 79 7.31 3.53 0.00
N ALA A 80 7.92 3.77 1.16
CA ALA A 80 7.31 4.45 2.29
C ALA A 80 8.38 5.08 3.20
N ALA A 81 8.04 6.19 3.86
CA ALA A 81 8.89 6.87 4.83
C ALA A 81 8.07 7.43 6.00
N PRO A 82 8.59 7.43 7.24
CA PRO A 82 7.99 8.16 8.35
C PRO A 82 8.00 9.66 8.12
N VAL A 83 7.00 10.34 8.66
CA VAL A 83 6.80 11.78 8.50
C VAL A 83 6.91 12.51 9.82
N CYS A 84 7.85 13.44 9.90
CA CYS A 84 8.20 14.21 11.08
C CYS A 84 7.41 15.53 11.15
N GLU A 85 6.77 15.78 12.30
CA GLU A 85 6.06 17.04 12.57
C GLU A 85 7.03 18.17 12.93
N SER A 86 8.14 17.85 13.60
CA SER A 86 9.25 18.78 13.82
C SER A 86 10.60 18.07 13.80
N ASN A 87 11.65 18.82 13.44
CA ASN A 87 13.04 18.38 13.56
C ASN A 87 13.58 18.43 15.00
N ASN A 88 12.74 18.71 16.01
CA ASN A 88 13.22 18.85 17.38
C ASN A 88 13.64 17.47 17.93
N VAL A 89 14.96 17.27 18.05
CA VAL A 89 15.57 16.05 18.58
C VAL A 89 15.28 15.88 20.08
N ASN A 90 14.84 16.94 20.77
CA ASN A 90 14.48 16.93 22.18
C ASN A 90 13.06 16.42 22.47
N ALA A 91 12.30 15.99 21.46
CA ALA A 91 11.02 15.30 21.68
C ALA A 91 11.27 14.03 22.51
N VAL A 92 10.67 13.92 23.70
CA VAL A 92 10.88 12.75 24.57
C VAL A 92 10.03 11.56 24.08
N ASP A 93 8.87 11.84 23.49
CA ASP A 93 7.94 10.86 22.94
C ASP A 93 7.97 10.89 21.40
N TRP A 94 7.98 9.70 20.77
CA TRP A 94 7.85 9.56 19.32
C TRP A 94 6.55 10.19 18.79
N ARG A 95 5.51 10.29 19.62
CA ARG A 95 4.20 10.89 19.29
C ARG A 95 4.27 12.38 18.96
N GLU A 96 5.23 13.09 19.55
CA GLU A 96 5.49 14.51 19.29
C GLU A 96 6.40 14.70 18.06
N ARG A 97 7.17 13.66 17.71
CA ARG A 97 8.07 13.65 16.56
C ARG A 97 7.36 13.27 15.26
N TYR A 98 6.56 12.19 15.24
CA TYR A 98 5.99 11.63 14.00
C TYR A 98 4.47 11.76 13.89
N LEU A 99 4.00 12.10 12.69
CA LEU A 99 2.57 12.05 12.33
C LEU A 99 2.11 10.68 11.84
N GLY A 100 3.01 9.89 11.26
CA GLY A 100 2.68 8.65 10.58
C GLY A 100 3.72 8.26 9.52
N VAL A 101 3.27 7.49 8.53
CA VAL A 101 4.08 7.05 7.38
C VAL A 101 3.37 7.48 6.10
N ILE A 102 4.10 8.10 5.18
CA ILE A 102 3.65 8.33 3.80
C ILE A 102 4.14 7.15 2.94
N ASP A 103 3.26 6.63 2.07
CA ASP A 103 3.63 5.66 1.03
C ASP A 103 3.06 6.08 -0.33
N PHE A 104 3.57 5.52 -1.42
CA PHE A 104 3.06 5.83 -2.77
C PHE A 104 1.56 5.55 -2.91
N SER A 105 0.99 4.60 -2.15
CA SER A 105 -0.45 4.32 -2.23
C SER A 105 -1.28 5.45 -1.61
N ALA A 106 -0.84 6.04 -0.49
CA ALA A 106 -1.53 7.18 0.12
C ALA A 106 -1.53 8.42 -0.78
N ILE A 107 -0.39 8.72 -1.42
CA ILE A 107 -0.27 9.80 -2.42
C ILE A 107 -1.27 9.58 -3.58
N VAL A 108 -1.37 8.34 -4.04
CA VAL A 108 -2.24 7.94 -5.15
C VAL A 108 -3.73 8.06 -4.82
N LEU A 109 -4.13 7.62 -3.63
CA LEU A 109 -5.51 7.73 -3.18
C LEU A 109 -5.95 9.18 -3.11
N TRP A 110 -5.06 10.05 -2.62
CA TRP A 110 -5.26 11.49 -2.65
C TRP A 110 -5.39 12.07 -4.06
N VAL A 111 -4.57 11.64 -5.04
CA VAL A 111 -4.71 12.05 -6.45
C VAL A 111 -6.05 11.61 -7.04
N LEU A 112 -6.45 10.35 -6.82
CA LEU A 112 -7.71 9.80 -7.33
C LEU A 112 -8.93 10.49 -6.71
N GLU A 113 -8.92 10.72 -5.39
CA GLU A 113 -10.02 11.39 -4.69
C GLU A 113 -10.11 12.87 -5.05
N SER A 114 -8.97 13.56 -5.22
CA SER A 114 -8.93 14.94 -5.74
C SER A 114 -9.52 15.04 -7.15
N ALA A 115 -9.28 14.04 -8.00
CA ALA A 115 -9.86 13.97 -9.34
C ALA A 115 -11.37 13.66 -9.31
N ASP A 116 -11.83 12.74 -8.45
CA ASP A 116 -13.25 12.43 -8.27
C ASP A 116 -14.02 13.67 -7.73
N ILE A 117 -13.46 14.39 -6.75
CA ILE A 117 -14.03 15.65 -6.20
C ILE A 117 -14.09 16.73 -7.29
N ALA A 118 -13.03 16.91 -8.08
CA ALA A 118 -13.02 17.85 -9.19
C ALA A 118 -14.08 17.51 -10.25
N SER A 119 -14.23 16.23 -10.60
CA SER A 119 -15.26 15.76 -11.52
C SER A 119 -16.67 16.04 -10.99
N ALA A 120 -16.94 15.74 -9.72
CA ALA A 120 -18.22 16.03 -9.08
C ALA A 120 -18.54 17.54 -9.03
N ALA A 121 -17.56 18.40 -8.76
CA ALA A 121 -17.72 19.85 -8.77
C ALA A 121 -18.02 20.41 -10.19
N LEU A 122 -17.38 19.86 -11.23
CA LEU A 122 -17.67 20.19 -12.62
C LEU A 122 -19.08 19.72 -13.04
N SER A 123 -19.52 18.54 -12.59
CA SER A 123 -20.87 18.03 -12.83
C SER A 123 -21.95 18.84 -12.10
N ALA A 124 -21.70 19.25 -10.85
CA ALA A 124 -22.64 20.07 -10.08
C ALA A 124 -22.78 21.48 -10.66
N SER A 125 -21.68 22.10 -11.12
CA SER A 125 -21.71 23.43 -11.74
C SER A 125 -22.35 23.42 -13.14
N THR A 126 -22.16 22.36 -13.94
CA THR A 126 -22.88 22.20 -15.22
C THR A 126 -24.38 21.92 -15.02
N ALA A 127 -24.76 21.14 -14.01
CA ALA A 127 -26.17 20.95 -13.65
C ALA A 127 -26.83 22.27 -13.18
N ALA A 128 -26.12 23.09 -12.40
CA ALA A 128 -26.59 24.42 -12.01
C ALA A 128 -26.75 25.35 -13.22
N ALA A 129 -25.80 25.33 -14.16
CA ALA A 129 -25.88 26.11 -15.40
C ALA A 129 -27.05 25.68 -16.30
N ALA A 130 -27.34 24.38 -16.38
CA ALA A 130 -28.48 23.86 -17.16
C ALA A 130 -29.85 24.20 -16.54
N GLY A 131 -29.91 24.51 -15.24
CA GLY A 131 -31.11 25.01 -14.56
C GLY A 131 -31.43 26.49 -14.82
N VAL A 132 -30.50 27.25 -15.38
CA VAL A 132 -30.71 28.65 -15.77
C VAL A 132 -30.99 28.70 -17.27
N GLY A 133 -32.18 29.18 -17.66
CA GLY A 133 -32.68 29.11 -19.03
C GLY A 133 -31.73 29.68 -20.10
N ALA A 134 -31.81 29.13 -21.31
CA ALA A 134 -30.90 29.41 -22.43
C ALA A 134 -30.80 30.91 -22.78
N GLY A 135 -29.78 31.58 -22.22
CA GLY A 135 -29.63 33.03 -22.32
C GLY A 135 -28.28 33.62 -21.90
N ALA A 136 -27.21 32.84 -21.80
CA ALA A 136 -25.87 33.35 -21.50
C ALA A 136 -24.72 32.44 -21.98
N ALA A 137 -24.37 32.50 -23.27
CA ALA A 137 -23.23 31.75 -23.85
C ALA A 137 -21.84 32.32 -23.47
N GLY A 138 -21.68 32.85 -22.25
CA GLY A 138 -20.46 33.52 -21.77
C GLY A 138 -20.09 33.24 -20.31
N ALA A 139 -20.83 32.38 -19.59
CA ALA A 139 -20.68 32.20 -18.14
C ALA A 139 -19.55 31.23 -17.70
N LEU A 140 -18.84 30.59 -18.63
CA LEU A 140 -17.75 29.65 -18.31
C LEU A 140 -16.45 30.32 -17.80
N GLY A 141 -16.29 31.64 -17.99
CA GLY A 141 -15.05 32.35 -17.63
C GLY A 141 -15.15 33.31 -16.44
N ALA A 142 -16.33 33.53 -15.85
CA ALA A 142 -16.59 34.71 -15.01
C ALA A 142 -16.67 34.48 -13.49
N LEU A 143 -16.75 33.23 -13.01
CA LEU A 143 -16.98 32.93 -11.58
C LEU A 143 -15.72 32.64 -10.74
N ALA A 144 -14.52 32.74 -11.33
CA ALA A 144 -13.25 32.64 -10.60
C ALA A 144 -12.93 33.89 -9.75
N ALA A 145 -13.61 35.01 -10.00
CA ALA A 145 -13.35 36.29 -9.33
C ALA A 145 -14.37 36.58 -8.22
N GLY A 146 -14.29 35.88 -7.08
CA GLY A 146 -15.01 36.30 -5.87
C GLY A 146 -15.26 35.26 -4.76
N ALA A 147 -15.12 33.96 -5.02
CA ALA A 147 -15.43 32.92 -4.03
C ALA A 147 -14.21 32.53 -3.18
N THR A 148 -14.02 33.16 -2.01
CA THR A 148 -13.05 32.72 -1.00
C THR A 148 -13.59 31.53 -0.21
N GLY A 149 -13.56 30.33 -0.81
CA GLY A 149 -13.99 29.10 -0.15
C GLY A 149 -13.38 27.82 -0.78
N PRO A 150 -13.51 26.66 -0.11
CA PRO A 150 -12.85 25.41 -0.51
C PRO A 150 -13.15 24.97 -1.96
N VAL A 151 -14.34 25.30 -2.46
CA VAL A 151 -14.80 24.97 -3.82
C VAL A 151 -14.00 25.71 -4.90
N ALA A 152 -13.53 26.93 -4.63
CA ALA A 152 -12.72 27.70 -5.59
C ALA A 152 -11.28 27.16 -5.70
N ALA A 153 -10.70 26.71 -4.59
CA ALA A 153 -9.39 26.04 -4.59
C ALA A 153 -9.45 24.72 -5.40
N ALA A 154 -10.51 23.93 -5.23
CA ALA A 154 -10.76 22.74 -6.05
C ALA A 154 -10.95 23.07 -7.54
N GLY A 155 -11.60 24.20 -7.86
CA GLY A 155 -11.77 24.69 -9.24
C GLY A 155 -10.45 25.10 -9.91
N LEU A 156 -9.55 25.79 -9.20
CA LEU A 156 -8.22 26.09 -9.72
C LEU A 156 -7.37 24.82 -9.89
N ALA A 157 -7.40 23.89 -8.93
CA ALA A 157 -6.70 22.61 -9.06
C ALA A 157 -7.21 21.80 -10.28
N ALA A 158 -8.52 21.77 -10.52
CA ALA A 158 -9.11 21.11 -11.69
C ALA A 158 -8.64 21.74 -13.02
N ALA A 159 -8.54 23.08 -13.08
CA ALA A 159 -8.05 23.80 -14.25
C ALA A 159 -6.55 23.60 -14.47
N ALA A 160 -5.73 23.58 -13.40
CA ALA A 160 -4.29 23.33 -13.49
C ALA A 160 -3.98 21.90 -13.95
N ILE A 161 -4.58 20.89 -13.31
CA ILE A 161 -4.48 19.48 -13.74
C ILE A 161 -4.93 19.35 -15.21
N GLY A 162 -6.00 20.04 -15.61
CA GLY A 162 -6.49 20.06 -16.99
C GLY A 162 -5.54 20.72 -18.00
N ALA A 163 -4.83 21.78 -17.60
CA ALA A 163 -3.90 22.51 -18.44
C ALA A 163 -2.55 21.79 -18.61
N ALA A 164 -2.02 21.21 -17.53
CA ALA A 164 -0.83 20.36 -17.53
C ALA A 164 -0.95 19.20 -18.54
N LEU A 165 -2.15 18.64 -18.67
CA LEU A 165 -2.47 17.55 -19.60
C LEU A 165 -2.50 17.97 -21.09
N ALA A 166 -2.51 19.26 -21.42
CA ALA A 166 -2.59 19.77 -22.79
C ALA A 166 -1.22 20.19 -23.37
N GLY A 167 -0.17 20.29 -22.55
CA GLY A 167 1.16 20.81 -22.93
C GLY A 167 2.09 19.78 -23.59
N GLY A 168 1.86 19.46 -24.86
CA GLY A 168 2.81 18.68 -25.67
C GLY A 168 3.86 19.54 -26.39
N LEU A 169 5.14 19.17 -26.34
CA LEU A 169 6.17 19.58 -27.32
C LEU A 169 7.52 18.81 -27.15
N ALA A 170 8.11 18.49 -28.31
CA ALA A 170 9.52 18.16 -28.64
C ALA A 170 10.23 16.89 -28.09
N ALA A 171 11.17 16.39 -28.91
CA ALA A 171 11.95 15.15 -28.82
C ALA A 171 13.20 15.29 -27.88
N ASP A 172 13.97 14.25 -27.50
CA ASP A 172 14.67 13.26 -28.34
C ASP A 172 15.03 11.92 -27.61
N GLN A 173 15.61 10.94 -28.32
CA GLN A 173 15.90 9.57 -27.89
C GLN A 173 17.20 9.39 -27.06
N GLY A 174 17.24 8.38 -26.17
CA GLY A 174 18.47 7.93 -25.48
C GLY A 174 18.26 6.67 -24.62
N ALA A 175 19.30 5.84 -24.43
CA ALA A 175 19.16 4.49 -23.83
C ALA A 175 20.11 4.19 -22.64
N GLY A 176 19.60 3.49 -21.60
CA GLY A 176 20.33 3.00 -20.40
C GLY A 176 19.61 3.28 -19.06
N LYS A 177 19.85 2.64 -17.90
CA LYS A 177 20.05 1.20 -17.57
C LYS A 177 19.32 0.85 -16.24
N ASP A 178 18.76 -0.37 -16.12
CA ASP A 178 18.08 -1.06 -14.98
C ASP A 178 17.59 -0.25 -13.75
N ALA A 179 16.33 -0.44 -13.32
CA ALA A 179 15.69 -0.01 -12.05
C ALA A 179 15.87 1.46 -11.59
N SER A 180 17.10 1.95 -11.40
CA SER A 180 17.41 3.38 -11.50
C SER A 180 16.91 3.91 -12.85
N SER A 181 16.93 3.15 -13.95
CA SER A 181 16.29 3.53 -15.24
C SER A 181 14.82 3.94 -15.20
N ALA A 182 14.06 3.74 -14.11
CA ALA A 182 12.75 4.40 -13.98
C ALA A 182 12.87 5.86 -13.53
N ALA A 183 13.90 6.22 -12.76
CA ALA A 183 14.27 7.60 -12.43
C ALA A 183 15.26 8.20 -13.45
N ASP A 184 16.18 7.43 -14.03
CA ASP A 184 17.20 7.92 -14.98
C ASP A 184 16.64 8.13 -16.40
N THR A 185 15.52 7.48 -16.78
CA THR A 185 14.79 7.86 -18.02
C THR A 185 13.81 9.01 -17.78
N LEU A 186 13.66 9.44 -16.54
CA LEU A 186 12.98 10.68 -16.15
C LEU A 186 14.06 11.70 -15.83
N GLY A 187 14.65 12.27 -16.89
CA GLY A 187 15.59 13.38 -16.74
C GLY A 187 15.00 14.46 -15.84
N ASP A 188 15.85 15.22 -15.14
CA ASP A 188 15.49 16.14 -14.04
C ASP A 188 14.22 16.97 -14.30
N ASP A 189 13.99 17.33 -15.56
CA ASP A 189 12.81 18.02 -16.08
C ASP A 189 11.47 17.38 -15.69
N PHE A 190 11.37 16.05 -15.58
CA PHE A 190 10.13 15.41 -15.15
C PHE A 190 9.83 15.68 -13.66
N TYR A 191 10.85 15.61 -12.80
CA TYR A 191 10.69 15.97 -11.40
C TYR A 191 10.48 17.48 -11.23
N LYS A 192 11.08 18.33 -12.06
CA LYS A 192 10.75 19.78 -12.10
C LYS A 192 9.26 19.98 -12.39
N VAL A 193 8.71 19.30 -13.41
CA VAL A 193 7.27 19.36 -13.72
C VAL A 193 6.43 18.93 -12.52
N ILE A 194 6.67 17.77 -11.89
CA ILE A 194 5.88 17.37 -10.69
C ILE A 194 6.07 18.32 -9.50
N LEU A 195 7.24 18.94 -9.34
CA LEU A 195 7.51 19.90 -8.26
C LEU A 195 6.86 21.27 -8.49
N GLU A 196 6.60 21.64 -9.74
CA GLU A 196 6.00 22.93 -10.15
C GLU A 196 4.50 22.82 -10.43
N GLU A 197 3.98 21.62 -10.74
CA GLU A 197 2.58 21.39 -11.08
C GLU A 197 1.65 21.29 -9.85
N GLU A 198 0.48 21.92 -9.98
CA GLU A 198 -0.59 21.79 -9.00
C GLU A 198 -1.40 20.50 -9.24
N PRO A 199 -1.79 19.75 -8.19
CA PRO A 199 -1.75 20.11 -6.77
C PRO A 199 -0.49 19.62 -6.02
N PHE A 200 0.50 19.07 -6.71
CA PHE A 200 1.68 18.42 -6.10
C PHE A 200 2.64 19.42 -5.44
N ALA A 201 2.72 20.64 -5.98
CA ALA A 201 3.50 21.75 -5.45
C ALA A 201 2.94 22.33 -4.14
N SER A 202 1.66 22.71 -4.09
CA SER A 202 1.07 23.37 -2.91
C SER A 202 0.62 22.40 -1.80
N THR A 203 0.29 21.15 -2.13
CA THR A 203 -0.20 20.20 -1.13
C THR A 203 0.94 19.71 -0.25
N THR A 204 0.72 19.70 1.06
CA THR A 204 1.72 19.23 2.03
C THR A 204 1.50 17.77 2.39
N VAL A 205 2.57 17.05 2.71
CA VAL A 205 2.50 15.65 3.18
C VAL A 205 1.61 15.52 4.44
N ARG A 206 1.59 16.56 5.30
CA ARG A 206 0.69 16.64 6.46
C ARG A 206 -0.77 16.43 6.06
N SER A 207 -1.28 17.10 5.03
CA SER A 207 -2.70 17.00 4.66
C SER A 207 -3.07 15.62 4.13
N ILE A 208 -2.15 14.92 3.44
CA ILE A 208 -2.37 13.52 3.06
C ILE A 208 -2.42 12.64 4.30
N ILE A 209 -1.45 12.76 5.22
CA ILE A 209 -1.40 11.91 6.42
C ILE A 209 -2.52 12.20 7.42
N THR A 210 -3.11 13.40 7.46
CA THR A 210 -4.29 13.65 8.30
C THR A 210 -5.57 13.08 7.70
N SER A 211 -5.71 13.08 6.37
CA SER A 211 -6.97 12.78 5.70
C SER A 211 -7.05 11.34 5.16
N TYR A 212 -5.93 10.72 4.80
CA TYR A 212 -5.85 9.42 4.09
C TYR A 212 -5.16 8.32 4.92
N ARG A 213 -5.51 8.21 6.21
CA ARG A 213 -4.92 7.19 7.10
C ARG A 213 -5.48 5.79 6.86
N TRP A 214 -4.74 4.97 6.12
CA TRP A 214 -5.07 3.55 5.92
C TRP A 214 -4.82 2.65 7.15
N ALA A 215 -3.94 3.07 8.06
CA ALA A 215 -3.64 2.36 9.31
C ALA A 215 -3.16 3.34 10.40
N PRO A 216 -3.34 3.01 11.69
CA PRO A 216 -2.72 3.76 12.78
C PRO A 216 -1.19 3.59 12.74
N PHE A 217 -0.46 4.63 13.13
CA PHE A 217 0.98 4.55 13.31
C PHE A 217 1.30 3.98 14.70
N ILE A 218 1.81 2.75 14.72
CA ILE A 218 2.08 1.98 15.95
C ILE A 218 3.54 1.51 15.91
N PRO A 219 4.50 2.29 16.45
CA PRO A 219 5.85 1.82 16.62
C PRO A 219 5.92 0.80 17.78
N VAL A 220 6.91 -0.07 17.72
CA VAL A 220 7.22 -1.07 18.75
C VAL A 220 8.63 -0.84 19.29
N ALA A 221 8.86 -1.11 20.57
CA ALA A 221 10.20 -1.04 21.14
C ALA A 221 11.05 -2.25 20.70
N ALA A 222 12.38 -2.12 20.77
CA ALA A 222 13.28 -3.20 20.33
C ALA A 222 13.20 -4.47 21.20
N ASP A 223 12.75 -4.35 22.45
CA ASP A 223 12.48 -5.40 23.43
C ASP A 223 11.01 -5.88 23.42
N SER A 224 10.14 -5.28 22.60
CA SER A 224 8.77 -5.76 22.41
C SER A 224 8.74 -7.19 21.85
N SER A 225 7.64 -7.89 22.15
CA SER A 225 7.37 -9.23 21.64
C SER A 225 7.10 -9.26 20.13
N MET A 226 7.67 -10.25 19.43
CA MET A 226 7.42 -10.50 18.02
C MET A 226 5.95 -10.90 17.75
N LEU A 227 5.26 -11.55 18.69
CA LEU A 227 3.82 -11.83 18.57
C LEU A 227 3.01 -10.53 18.36
N GLY A 228 3.39 -9.45 19.03
CA GLY A 228 2.80 -8.12 18.83
C GLY A 228 2.98 -7.62 17.40
N VAL A 229 4.18 -7.74 16.84
CA VAL A 229 4.47 -7.36 15.45
C VAL A 229 3.69 -8.22 14.44
N LEU A 230 3.61 -9.53 14.66
CA LEU A 230 2.84 -10.43 13.80
C LEU A 230 1.34 -10.09 13.82
N LEU A 231 0.77 -9.77 14.99
CA LEU A 231 -0.62 -9.31 15.13
C LEU A 231 -0.86 -7.95 14.45
N LEU A 232 0.06 -7.00 14.58
CA LEU A 232 -0.01 -5.70 13.91
C LEU A 232 -0.02 -5.86 12.38
N LEU A 233 0.87 -6.69 11.83
CA LEU A 233 0.97 -6.96 10.40
C LEU A 233 -0.21 -7.79 9.84
N SER A 234 -0.82 -8.64 10.68
CA SER A 234 -1.97 -9.49 10.33
C SER A 234 -3.32 -8.83 10.64
N LYS A 235 -3.84 -9.02 11.86
CA LYS A 235 -5.16 -8.56 12.35
C LYS A 235 -5.36 -7.07 12.07
N TYR A 236 -4.42 -6.24 12.49
CA TYR A 236 -4.52 -4.77 12.36
C TYR A 236 -4.14 -4.24 10.98
N ARG A 237 -3.81 -5.15 10.06
CA ARG A 237 -3.58 -4.86 8.64
C ARG A 237 -2.39 -3.94 8.33
N LEU A 238 -1.52 -3.61 9.29
CA LEU A 238 -0.33 -2.78 9.03
C LEU A 238 0.54 -3.43 7.94
N ARG A 239 1.10 -2.61 7.05
CA ARG A 239 2.00 -3.04 5.96
C ARG A 239 3.44 -3.20 6.45
N ASN A 240 3.81 -2.33 7.38
CA ASN A 240 5.08 -2.29 8.07
C ASN A 240 4.83 -1.83 9.51
N VAL A 241 5.77 -2.17 10.40
CA VAL A 241 5.77 -1.79 11.81
C VAL A 241 7.09 -1.06 12.10
N PRO A 242 7.07 0.22 12.49
CA PRO A 242 8.27 0.95 12.87
C PRO A 242 8.84 0.41 14.17
N ILE A 243 10.17 0.36 14.29
CA ILE A 243 10.89 0.01 15.51
C ILE A 243 11.53 1.28 16.08
N ILE A 244 11.25 1.58 17.34
CA ILE A 244 11.96 2.61 18.13
C ILE A 244 12.97 1.96 19.06
N GLU A 245 14.03 2.70 19.39
CA GLU A 245 14.97 2.29 20.44
C GLU A 245 14.44 2.74 21.80
N SER A 246 14.46 1.85 22.81
CA SER A 246 13.92 2.15 24.13
C SER A 246 14.59 3.40 24.72
N GLY A 247 13.78 4.38 25.15
CA GLY A 247 14.26 5.68 25.62
C GLY A 247 14.67 6.70 24.55
N LYS A 248 14.44 6.43 23.24
CA LYS A 248 14.63 7.41 22.16
C LYS A 248 13.35 7.58 21.34
N PRO A 249 13.02 8.81 20.91
CA PRO A 249 11.83 9.06 20.09
C PRO A 249 11.99 8.58 18.64
N THR A 250 13.21 8.23 18.19
CA THR A 250 13.58 8.02 16.79
C THR A 250 13.32 6.61 16.28
N ILE A 251 12.76 6.49 15.08
CA ILE A 251 12.60 5.20 14.39
C ILE A 251 13.96 4.70 13.90
N LYS A 252 14.35 3.51 14.36
CA LYS A 252 15.60 2.83 14.00
C LYS A 252 15.44 1.93 12.76
N ASN A 253 14.28 1.32 12.57
CA ASN A 253 14.04 0.33 11.52
C ASN A 253 12.52 0.16 11.23
N PHE A 254 12.16 -0.61 10.21
CA PHE A 254 10.81 -1.10 9.95
C PHE A 254 10.82 -2.62 9.74
N ILE A 255 9.90 -3.35 10.38
CA ILE A 255 9.59 -4.74 10.02
C ILE A 255 8.47 -4.71 8.97
N THR A 256 8.66 -5.41 7.85
CA THR A 256 7.66 -5.52 6.77
C THR A 256 7.09 -6.95 6.71
N GLN A 257 5.89 -7.10 6.16
CA GLN A 257 5.30 -8.44 5.93
C GLN A 257 6.23 -9.34 5.10
N SER A 258 6.88 -8.79 4.06
CA SER A 258 7.80 -9.55 3.20
C SER A 258 9.02 -10.03 3.96
N ALA A 259 9.58 -9.20 4.85
CA ALA A 259 10.72 -9.59 5.67
C ALA A 259 10.32 -10.69 6.68
N VAL A 260 9.12 -10.63 7.26
CA VAL A 260 8.62 -11.69 8.15
C VAL A 260 8.48 -13.01 7.40
N VAL A 261 7.87 -13.02 6.21
CA VAL A 261 7.73 -14.25 5.41
C VAL A 261 9.09 -14.78 4.95
N LYS A 262 10.07 -13.91 4.67
CA LYS A 262 11.47 -14.32 4.42
C LYS A 262 12.13 -14.93 5.67
N GLY A 263 11.83 -14.40 6.85
CA GLY A 263 12.27 -14.97 8.14
C GLY A 263 11.66 -16.35 8.41
N LEU A 264 10.39 -16.56 8.04
CA LEU A 264 9.73 -17.86 8.07
C LEU A 264 10.37 -18.84 7.08
N GLU A 265 10.67 -18.43 5.84
CA GLU A 265 11.39 -19.28 4.88
C GLU A 265 12.76 -19.75 5.43
N ASN A 266 13.48 -18.86 6.11
CA ASN A 266 14.75 -19.18 6.79
C ASN A 266 14.59 -20.13 8.00
N CYS A 267 13.38 -20.56 8.34
CA CYS A 267 13.11 -21.60 9.34
C CYS A 267 13.00 -23.02 8.76
N GLN A 268 13.20 -23.19 7.44
CA GLN A 268 13.30 -24.51 6.80
C GLN A 268 14.30 -25.42 7.51
N GLY A 269 13.95 -26.69 7.69
CA GLY A 269 14.76 -27.65 8.46
C GLY A 269 14.48 -27.63 9.97
N ARG A 270 13.45 -26.90 10.43
CA ARG A 270 12.93 -26.97 11.81
C ARG A 270 11.63 -27.74 11.81
N ASP A 271 11.52 -28.76 12.67
CA ASP A 271 10.36 -29.67 12.76
C ASP A 271 9.00 -28.94 12.76
N TRP A 272 8.86 -27.87 13.54
CA TRP A 272 7.61 -27.09 13.62
C TRP A 272 7.27 -26.38 12.31
N PHE A 273 8.29 -25.88 11.59
CA PHE A 273 8.10 -25.17 10.34
C PHE A 273 7.82 -26.15 9.21
N ASP A 274 8.64 -27.20 9.09
CA ASP A 274 8.51 -28.21 8.05
C ASP A 274 7.17 -28.97 8.16
N SER A 275 6.69 -29.22 9.40
CA SER A 275 5.36 -29.81 9.66
C SER A 275 4.21 -28.96 9.11
N ILE A 276 4.30 -27.63 9.18
CA ILE A 276 3.29 -26.71 8.63
C ILE A 276 3.50 -26.52 7.13
N ALA A 277 4.75 -26.33 6.71
CA ALA A 277 5.13 -26.11 5.31
C ALA A 277 4.74 -27.27 4.40
N ALA A 278 4.73 -28.51 4.90
CA ALA A 278 4.29 -29.70 4.18
C ALA A 278 2.77 -29.77 3.93
N GLN A 279 1.94 -29.06 4.71
CA GLN A 279 0.48 -29.13 4.56
C GLN A 279 0.01 -28.52 3.23
N PRO A 280 -0.95 -29.15 2.53
CA PRO A 280 -1.68 -28.50 1.44
C PRO A 280 -2.34 -27.19 1.88
N ILE A 281 -2.35 -26.17 1.03
CA ILE A 281 -2.97 -24.88 1.35
C ILE A 281 -4.45 -25.03 1.75
N THR A 282 -5.17 -25.94 1.10
CA THR A 282 -6.59 -26.25 1.37
C THR A 282 -6.83 -26.93 2.72
N GLU A 283 -5.85 -27.70 3.21
CA GLU A 283 -5.85 -28.28 4.56
C GLU A 283 -5.57 -27.23 5.62
N ALA A 284 -4.77 -26.21 5.32
CA ALA A 284 -4.54 -25.06 6.20
C ALA A 284 -5.76 -24.10 6.31
N GLY A 285 -6.68 -24.18 5.34
CA GLY A 285 -7.80 -23.25 5.17
C GLY A 285 -7.53 -22.09 4.21
N LEU A 286 -6.41 -22.13 3.49
CA LEU A 286 -6.06 -21.16 2.46
C LEU A 286 -6.66 -21.56 1.08
N PRO A 287 -7.05 -20.59 0.24
CA PRO A 287 -7.15 -19.15 0.54
C PRO A 287 -8.32 -18.88 1.52
N PHE A 288 -8.15 -17.92 2.44
CA PHE A 288 -9.20 -17.60 3.43
C PHE A 288 -10.44 -16.92 2.83
N MET A 289 -10.38 -16.47 1.58
CA MET A 289 -11.52 -15.97 0.81
C MET A 289 -12.17 -17.08 -0.03
N SER A 290 -13.47 -16.98 -0.32
CA SER A 290 -14.12 -17.88 -1.27
C SER A 290 -13.91 -17.42 -2.72
N THR A 291 -14.03 -18.33 -3.68
CA THR A 291 -13.83 -18.06 -5.12
C THR A 291 -14.71 -16.93 -5.66
N ASN A 292 -15.93 -16.81 -5.17
CA ASN A 292 -16.86 -15.75 -5.58
C ASN A 292 -16.47 -14.36 -5.04
N GLU A 293 -15.64 -14.29 -4.00
CA GLU A 293 -15.10 -13.05 -3.43
C GLU A 293 -13.84 -12.57 -4.15
N VAL A 294 -13.34 -13.30 -5.17
CA VAL A 294 -12.19 -12.88 -5.97
C VAL A 294 -12.56 -11.71 -6.86
N ILE A 295 -12.11 -10.53 -6.43
CA ILE A 295 -12.15 -9.28 -7.18
C ILE A 295 -11.03 -9.33 -8.23
N SER A 296 -11.40 -9.29 -9.50
CA SER A 296 -10.49 -9.18 -10.64
C SER A 296 -10.86 -7.97 -11.50
N ILE A 297 -9.96 -7.59 -12.41
CA ILE A 297 -10.21 -6.58 -13.45
C ILE A 297 -9.99 -7.22 -14.83
N LYS A 298 -10.76 -6.83 -15.84
CA LYS A 298 -10.57 -7.32 -17.21
C LYS A 298 -9.41 -6.60 -17.88
N SER A 299 -8.74 -7.30 -18.79
CA SER A 299 -7.65 -6.77 -19.62
C SER A 299 -8.03 -5.49 -20.39
N SER A 300 -9.28 -5.41 -20.86
CA SER A 300 -9.84 -4.30 -21.65
C SER A 300 -10.39 -3.14 -20.83
N GLU A 301 -10.49 -3.26 -19.51
CA GLU A 301 -11.01 -2.18 -18.64
C GLU A 301 -9.92 -1.12 -18.38
N LEU A 302 -10.33 0.07 -17.96
CA LEU A 302 -9.42 1.18 -17.72
C LEU A 302 -8.57 0.94 -16.46
N VAL A 303 -7.30 1.34 -16.50
CA VAL A 303 -6.38 1.19 -15.36
C VAL A 303 -6.85 1.95 -14.11
N LEU A 304 -7.58 3.06 -14.29
CA LEU A 304 -8.16 3.83 -13.18
C LEU A 304 -9.24 3.05 -12.43
N GLU A 305 -10.05 2.26 -13.13
CA GLU A 305 -11.05 1.41 -12.47
C GLU A 305 -10.39 0.29 -11.67
N ALA A 306 -9.23 -0.22 -12.11
CA ALA A 306 -8.43 -1.13 -11.31
C ALA A 306 -7.96 -0.49 -9.98
N PHE A 307 -7.51 0.77 -10.00
CA PHE A 307 -7.09 1.47 -8.78
C PHE A 307 -8.26 1.90 -7.89
N LYS A 308 -9.42 2.24 -8.46
CA LYS A 308 -10.68 2.45 -7.70
C LYS A 308 -11.12 1.16 -6.99
N LEU A 309 -11.16 0.02 -7.70
CA LEU A 309 -11.45 -1.29 -7.09
C LEU A 309 -10.48 -1.62 -5.95
N MET A 310 -9.19 -1.28 -6.07
CA MET A 310 -8.21 -1.43 -4.98
C MET A 310 -8.52 -0.55 -3.77
N ARG A 311 -8.89 0.73 -3.98
CA ARG A 311 -9.32 1.67 -2.93
C ARG A 311 -10.57 1.16 -2.22
N ASP A 312 -11.64 0.95 -2.98
CA ASP A 312 -12.99 0.74 -2.47
C ASP A 312 -13.09 -0.57 -1.68
N ASN A 313 -12.28 -1.57 -2.04
CA ASN A 313 -12.19 -2.86 -1.36
C ASN A 313 -10.99 -2.98 -0.40
N GLN A 314 -10.20 -1.92 -0.24
CA GLN A 314 -9.01 -1.85 0.65
C GLN A 314 -7.96 -2.95 0.38
N ILE A 315 -7.76 -3.32 -0.89
CA ILE A 315 -6.83 -4.39 -1.31
C ILE A 315 -5.60 -3.82 -2.01
N GLY A 316 -4.45 -4.48 -1.81
CA GLY A 316 -3.18 -4.05 -2.40
C GLY A 316 -3.02 -4.32 -3.91
N GLY A 317 -3.99 -4.97 -4.55
CA GLY A 317 -3.97 -5.24 -5.98
C GLY A 317 -4.81 -6.44 -6.41
N LEU A 318 -4.82 -6.67 -7.72
CA LEU A 318 -5.83 -7.43 -8.46
C LEU A 318 -5.19 -8.40 -9.45
N PRO A 319 -5.76 -9.60 -9.66
CA PRO A 319 -5.51 -10.40 -10.86
C PRO A 319 -6.14 -9.71 -12.06
N VAL A 320 -5.42 -9.71 -13.18
CA VAL A 320 -5.96 -9.28 -14.48
C VAL A 320 -6.43 -10.51 -15.23
N THR A 321 -7.70 -10.49 -15.64
CA THR A 321 -8.39 -11.64 -16.22
C THR A 321 -8.90 -11.34 -17.63
N GLU A 322 -9.05 -12.39 -18.45
CA GLU A 322 -9.62 -12.32 -19.80
C GLU A 322 -10.67 -13.43 -19.99
N GLY A 323 -11.64 -13.22 -20.88
CA GLY A 323 -12.73 -14.17 -21.13
C GLY A 323 -13.78 -14.31 -19.99
N PRO A 324 -14.76 -15.22 -20.15
CA PRO A 324 -15.81 -15.44 -19.15
C PRO A 324 -15.35 -16.27 -17.95
N GLU A 325 -14.34 -17.13 -18.12
CA GLU A 325 -13.82 -18.07 -17.11
C GLU A 325 -12.82 -17.42 -16.13
N LYS A 326 -12.75 -16.08 -16.07
CA LYS A 326 -11.77 -15.34 -15.24
C LYS A 326 -10.33 -15.83 -15.42
N ASN A 327 -9.94 -16.13 -16.66
CA ASN A 327 -8.63 -16.69 -17.00
C ASN A 327 -7.52 -15.65 -16.74
N ILE A 328 -6.53 -15.97 -15.92
CA ILE A 328 -5.50 -15.01 -15.51
C ILE A 328 -4.48 -14.77 -16.61
N ILE A 329 -4.26 -13.49 -16.94
CA ILE A 329 -3.26 -13.07 -17.94
C ILE A 329 -2.18 -12.14 -17.37
N GLY A 330 -2.35 -11.71 -16.11
CA GLY A 330 -1.41 -10.80 -15.46
C GLY A 330 -1.89 -10.35 -14.09
N SER A 331 -1.25 -9.30 -13.55
CA SER A 331 -1.58 -8.78 -12.23
C SER A 331 -1.23 -7.32 -12.08
N LEU A 332 -2.06 -6.56 -11.37
CA LEU A 332 -1.78 -5.19 -10.97
C LEU A 332 -1.61 -5.07 -9.44
N SER A 333 -0.74 -4.18 -9.02
CA SER A 333 -0.49 -3.80 -7.65
C SER A 333 -0.69 -2.31 -7.47
N ILE A 334 -1.14 -1.88 -6.28
CA ILE A 334 -1.21 -0.46 -5.92
C ILE A 334 0.18 0.22 -5.86
N LYS A 335 1.28 -0.57 -5.97
CA LYS A 335 2.63 -0.04 -6.19
C LYS A 335 2.87 0.39 -7.64
N ASP A 336 2.19 -0.22 -8.61
CA ASP A 336 2.48 -0.06 -10.03
C ASP A 336 1.97 1.28 -10.56
N ILE A 337 1.02 1.90 -9.87
CA ILE A 337 0.60 3.27 -10.17
C ILE A 337 1.74 4.30 -10.07
N ARG A 338 2.87 3.99 -9.42
CA ARG A 338 4.07 4.83 -9.54
C ARG A 338 4.48 4.99 -10.99
N PHE A 339 4.29 3.98 -11.84
CA PHE A 339 4.50 4.09 -13.28
C PHE A 339 3.48 5.00 -13.95
N LEU A 340 2.22 5.06 -13.46
CA LEU A 340 1.23 6.01 -13.97
C LEU A 340 1.60 7.46 -13.60
N LEU A 341 2.00 7.68 -12.36
CA LEU A 341 2.40 9.02 -11.86
C LEU A 341 3.74 9.48 -12.43
N LEU A 342 4.70 8.57 -12.63
CA LEU A 342 6.08 8.91 -13.00
C LEU A 342 6.34 8.85 -14.51
N ASN A 343 5.53 8.17 -15.32
CA ASN A 343 5.77 8.10 -16.78
C ASN A 343 4.86 9.09 -17.52
N ARG A 344 5.45 10.17 -18.07
CA ARG A 344 4.76 11.22 -18.85
C ARG A 344 3.80 10.66 -19.91
N GLU A 345 4.17 9.58 -20.61
CA GLU A 345 3.34 8.99 -21.69
C GLU A 345 2.08 8.31 -21.14
N LEU A 346 2.22 7.62 -20.00
CA LEU A 346 1.11 6.95 -19.32
C LEU A 346 0.23 7.97 -18.59
N PHE A 347 0.85 8.98 -17.98
CA PHE A 347 0.15 10.08 -17.32
C PHE A 347 -0.70 10.89 -18.31
N ALA A 348 -0.17 11.24 -19.49
CA ALA A 348 -0.93 11.98 -20.49
C ALA A 348 -2.18 11.21 -20.99
N LYS A 349 -2.12 9.87 -21.01
CA LYS A 349 -3.21 9.00 -21.49
C LYS A 349 -4.03 8.35 -20.38
N PHE A 350 -3.83 8.74 -19.11
CA PHE A 350 -4.32 8.01 -17.93
C PHE A 350 -5.83 7.73 -17.92
N ARG A 351 -6.65 8.58 -18.55
CA ARG A 351 -8.12 8.45 -18.63
C ARG A 351 -8.58 7.38 -19.62
N GLU A 352 -7.78 7.08 -20.64
CA GLU A 352 -8.14 6.16 -21.74
C GLU A 352 -7.30 4.87 -21.70
N LEU A 353 -6.29 4.82 -20.84
CA LEU A 353 -5.33 3.74 -20.77
C LEU A 353 -5.95 2.44 -20.21
N THR A 354 -5.96 1.40 -21.04
CA THR A 354 -6.42 0.07 -20.61
C THR A 354 -5.42 -0.60 -19.68
N VAL A 355 -5.90 -1.55 -18.88
CA VAL A 355 -5.07 -2.42 -18.03
C VAL A 355 -4.02 -3.18 -18.86
N LYS A 356 -4.40 -3.70 -20.04
CA LYS A 356 -3.50 -4.43 -20.94
C LYS A 356 -2.37 -3.53 -21.46
N ASP A 357 -2.68 -2.32 -21.90
CA ASP A 357 -1.69 -1.36 -22.42
C ASP A 357 -0.75 -0.86 -21.32
N PHE A 358 -1.28 -0.63 -20.11
CA PHE A 358 -0.48 -0.28 -18.94
C PHE A 358 0.51 -1.40 -18.57
N MET A 359 0.04 -2.64 -18.46
CA MET A 359 0.92 -3.80 -18.17
C MET A 359 1.98 -3.98 -19.26
N ASN A 360 1.60 -3.89 -20.54
CA ASN A 360 2.54 -4.00 -21.66
C ASN A 360 3.61 -2.91 -21.63
N THR A 361 3.24 -1.67 -21.27
CA THR A 361 4.19 -0.55 -21.17
C THR A 361 5.11 -0.66 -19.95
N ILE A 362 4.63 -1.23 -18.84
CA ILE A 362 5.50 -1.54 -17.69
C ILE A 362 6.48 -2.67 -18.05
N ALA A 363 5.99 -3.73 -18.69
CA ALA A 363 6.81 -4.87 -19.10
C ALA A 363 7.89 -4.47 -20.11
N SER A 364 7.59 -3.64 -21.11
CA SER A 364 8.58 -3.19 -22.10
C SER A 364 9.66 -2.26 -21.52
N LYS A 365 9.37 -1.57 -20.41
CA LYS A 365 10.34 -0.72 -19.70
C LYS A 365 11.11 -1.45 -18.59
N ALA A 366 10.68 -2.67 -18.20
CA ALA A 366 11.41 -3.55 -17.30
C ALA A 366 12.45 -4.38 -18.08
N ARG A 367 13.75 -4.16 -17.80
CA ARG A 367 14.85 -4.70 -18.64
C ARG A 367 15.19 -6.18 -18.45
N ASP A 368 14.44 -6.90 -17.59
CA ASP A 368 14.46 -8.37 -17.55
C ASP A 368 13.72 -8.91 -18.78
N SER A 369 14.43 -9.00 -19.90
CA SER A 369 13.96 -9.61 -21.15
C SER A 369 13.75 -11.12 -20.98
N GLU A 370 12.63 -11.49 -20.35
CA GLU A 370 11.95 -12.79 -20.38
C GLU A 370 10.66 -12.79 -19.55
N LYS A 371 10.50 -11.86 -18.60
CA LYS A 371 9.26 -11.70 -17.84
C LYS A 371 8.29 -10.78 -18.56
N ALA A 372 7.44 -11.39 -19.39
CA ALA A 372 6.05 -10.94 -19.44
C ALA A 372 5.49 -10.81 -18.01
N VAL A 373 4.35 -10.13 -17.81
CA VAL A 373 3.68 -10.07 -16.50
C VAL A 373 3.02 -11.41 -16.17
N ILE A 374 3.84 -12.47 -16.10
CA ILE A 374 3.43 -13.83 -15.77
C ILE A 374 2.88 -13.76 -14.34
N PRO A 375 1.56 -13.96 -14.15
CA PRO A 375 0.99 -13.89 -12.83
C PRO A 375 1.64 -14.96 -11.97
N VAL A 376 2.05 -14.59 -10.76
CA VAL A 376 2.62 -15.55 -9.83
C VAL A 376 1.47 -16.39 -9.27
N THR A 377 1.34 -17.62 -9.78
CA THR A 377 0.26 -18.55 -9.46
C THR A 377 0.72 -19.73 -8.61
N CYS A 378 -0.24 -20.43 -7.98
CA CYS A 378 -0.08 -21.75 -7.39
C CYS A 378 -1.38 -22.56 -7.54
N SER A 379 -1.28 -23.88 -7.61
CA SER A 379 -2.44 -24.77 -7.67
C SER A 379 -3.08 -24.97 -6.29
N LEU A 380 -4.35 -25.41 -6.25
CA LEU A 380 -5.03 -25.85 -5.02
C LEU A 380 -4.34 -27.03 -4.30
N SER A 381 -3.48 -27.78 -5.01
CA SER A 381 -2.66 -28.88 -4.46
C SER A 381 -1.29 -28.44 -3.93
N SER A 382 -0.95 -27.15 -4.05
CA SER A 382 0.31 -26.61 -3.51
C SER A 382 0.34 -26.68 -1.98
N ASN A 383 1.52 -26.84 -1.41
CA ASN A 383 1.73 -26.79 0.04
C ASN A 383 2.10 -25.36 0.52
N ILE A 384 1.96 -25.12 1.83
CA ILE A 384 2.26 -23.80 2.43
C ILE A 384 3.72 -23.40 2.17
N GLY A 385 4.66 -24.36 2.27
CA GLY A 385 6.09 -24.13 2.05
C GLY A 385 6.41 -23.57 0.66
N ASN A 386 5.80 -24.12 -0.38
CA ASN A 386 5.93 -23.62 -1.75
C ASN A 386 5.37 -22.19 -1.88
N VAL A 387 4.24 -21.87 -1.24
CA VAL A 387 3.69 -20.50 -1.28
C VAL A 387 4.59 -19.51 -0.52
N ILE A 388 5.14 -19.89 0.64
CA ILE A 388 6.14 -19.10 1.37
C ILE A 388 7.37 -18.85 0.49
N HIS A 389 7.92 -19.92 -0.11
CA HIS A 389 9.07 -19.84 -1.00
C HIS A 389 8.80 -18.93 -2.21
N ILE A 390 7.64 -19.06 -2.86
CA ILE A 390 7.25 -18.22 -4.01
C ILE A 390 7.17 -16.74 -3.60
N LEU A 391 6.53 -16.41 -2.47
CA LEU A 391 6.41 -15.05 -1.95
C LEU A 391 7.80 -14.44 -1.64
N ALA A 392 8.66 -15.23 -0.97
CA ALA A 392 9.96 -14.79 -0.48
C ALA A 392 11.05 -14.74 -1.56
N SER A 393 11.07 -15.69 -2.51
CA SER A 393 12.06 -15.73 -3.60
C SER A 393 11.73 -14.76 -4.74
N LYS A 394 10.46 -14.65 -5.13
CA LYS A 394 10.02 -13.72 -6.19
C LYS A 394 9.77 -12.30 -5.66
N MET A 395 9.90 -12.07 -4.35
CA MET A 395 9.69 -10.78 -3.67
C MET A 395 8.29 -10.18 -3.92
N VAL A 396 7.28 -11.04 -4.12
CA VAL A 396 5.90 -10.64 -4.43
C VAL A 396 5.04 -10.61 -3.17
N HIS A 397 4.01 -9.74 -3.19
CA HIS A 397 3.12 -9.54 -2.04
C HIS A 397 1.95 -10.53 -1.98
N ARG A 398 1.73 -11.30 -3.04
CA ARG A 398 0.65 -12.28 -3.17
C ARG A 398 0.95 -13.32 -4.25
N VAL A 399 0.26 -14.44 -4.14
CA VAL A 399 0.17 -15.52 -5.13
C VAL A 399 -1.31 -15.73 -5.46
N TYR A 400 -1.62 -15.90 -6.74
CA TYR A 400 -2.97 -16.21 -7.20
C TYR A 400 -3.18 -17.72 -7.20
N VAL A 401 -4.27 -18.18 -6.58
CA VAL A 401 -4.62 -19.61 -6.59
C VAL A 401 -5.40 -19.88 -7.86
N VAL A 402 -4.96 -20.85 -8.66
CA VAL A 402 -5.62 -21.26 -9.90
C VAL A 402 -6.37 -22.58 -9.74
N GLY A 403 -7.45 -22.72 -10.51
CA GLY A 403 -8.29 -23.92 -10.55
C GLY A 403 -7.62 -25.11 -11.26
N ALA A 404 -8.39 -26.18 -11.50
CA ALA A 404 -7.87 -27.40 -12.11
C ALA A 404 -7.35 -27.23 -13.55
N ASN A 405 -7.74 -26.14 -14.23
CA ASN A 405 -7.28 -25.78 -15.57
C ASN A 405 -6.00 -24.92 -15.55
N ASP A 406 -5.39 -24.68 -14.39
CA ASP A 406 -4.21 -23.82 -14.13
C ASP A 406 -4.32 -22.33 -14.58
N ILE A 407 -5.47 -21.91 -15.10
CA ILE A 407 -5.68 -20.57 -15.69
C ILE A 407 -6.81 -19.78 -14.97
N GLU A 408 -7.93 -20.42 -14.60
CA GLU A 408 -9.02 -19.76 -13.85
C GLU A 408 -8.54 -19.31 -12.46
N VAL A 409 -8.75 -18.03 -12.09
CA VAL A 409 -8.46 -17.56 -10.72
C VAL A 409 -9.53 -17.99 -9.73
N VAL A 410 -9.16 -18.89 -8.83
CA VAL A 410 -10.06 -19.37 -7.75
C VAL A 410 -9.78 -18.74 -6.39
N GLY A 411 -8.67 -18.00 -6.22
CA GLY A 411 -8.35 -17.32 -4.97
C GLY A 411 -7.08 -16.47 -4.98
N VAL A 412 -6.78 -15.85 -3.84
CA VAL A 412 -5.56 -15.07 -3.60
C VAL A 412 -5.00 -15.44 -2.23
N ILE A 413 -3.68 -15.63 -2.13
CA ILE A 413 -2.95 -15.77 -0.87
C ILE A 413 -1.93 -14.64 -0.77
N THR A 414 -2.01 -13.82 0.26
CA THR A 414 -1.09 -12.70 0.51
C THR A 414 -0.09 -13.02 1.62
N LEU A 415 0.96 -12.19 1.74
CA LEU A 415 1.87 -12.23 2.88
C LEU A 415 1.13 -12.17 4.23
N ARG A 416 0.00 -11.43 4.29
CA ARG A 416 -0.84 -11.32 5.49
C ARG A 416 -1.51 -12.65 5.84
N ASP A 417 -2.03 -13.36 4.85
CA ASP A 417 -2.71 -14.64 5.06
C ASP A 417 -1.71 -15.68 5.56
N ILE A 418 -0.50 -15.72 4.99
CA ILE A 418 0.61 -16.55 5.49
C ILE A 418 0.94 -16.22 6.95
N ILE A 419 1.18 -14.96 7.30
CA ILE A 419 1.47 -14.57 8.70
C ILE A 419 0.33 -15.02 9.64
N SER A 420 -0.92 -14.86 9.22
CA SER A 420 -2.09 -15.23 10.02
C SER A 420 -2.24 -16.75 10.22
N CYS A 421 -1.60 -17.59 9.39
CA CYS A 421 -1.53 -19.03 9.63
C CYS A 421 -0.72 -19.36 10.90
N PHE A 422 0.34 -18.60 11.21
CA PHE A 422 1.23 -18.93 12.32
C PHE A 422 0.78 -18.40 13.69
N ILE A 423 -0.25 -17.54 13.75
CA ILE A 423 -0.70 -16.88 14.99
C ILE A 423 -2.21 -16.80 15.16
N PHE A 424 -2.64 -16.68 16.41
CA PHE A 424 -3.97 -16.17 16.80
C PHE A 424 -3.79 -15.01 17.79
N GLU A 425 -4.86 -14.33 18.18
CA GLU A 425 -4.80 -13.29 19.22
C GLU A 425 -5.20 -13.86 20.58
N PRO A 426 -4.35 -13.82 21.61
CA PRO A 426 -4.74 -14.18 22.97
C PRO A 426 -5.83 -13.24 23.52
N PRO A 427 -6.72 -13.70 24.42
CA PRO A 427 -7.73 -12.84 25.03
C PRO A 427 -7.13 -11.57 25.64
N ASN A 428 -7.73 -10.41 25.32
CA ASN A 428 -7.34 -9.08 25.79
C ASN A 428 -5.89 -8.66 25.45
N TYR A 429 -5.20 -9.35 24.53
CA TYR A 429 -3.78 -9.12 24.25
C TYR A 429 -3.46 -7.66 23.90
N VAL A 430 -4.24 -7.03 23.01
CA VAL A 430 -3.98 -5.65 22.60
C VAL A 430 -4.41 -4.61 23.62
N GLU A 431 -5.37 -4.91 24.50
CA GLU A 431 -5.67 -4.03 25.64
C GLU A 431 -4.49 -4.00 26.63
N ASN A 432 -3.89 -5.16 26.88
CA ASN A 432 -2.67 -5.29 27.68
C ASN A 432 -1.47 -4.63 26.99
N TYR A 433 -1.28 -4.83 25.68
CA TYR A 433 -0.20 -4.21 24.90
C TYR A 433 -0.29 -2.66 24.87
N LEU A 434 -1.48 -2.12 24.65
CA LEU A 434 -1.76 -0.69 24.77
C LEU A 434 -1.72 -0.18 26.23
N GLY A 435 -1.78 -1.08 27.21
CA GLY A 435 -1.52 -0.81 28.63
C GLY A 435 -0.04 -0.70 28.95
N LEU A 436 0.79 -1.62 28.43
CA LEU A 436 2.24 -1.65 28.62
C LEU A 436 2.93 -0.43 28.00
N THR A 437 2.55 -0.08 26.76
CA THR A 437 2.99 1.16 26.08
C THR A 437 2.56 2.46 26.79
N ARG A 438 1.74 2.40 27.86
CA ARG A 438 1.48 3.54 28.77
C ARG A 438 2.36 3.53 30.02
N GLN A 439 2.91 2.38 30.42
CA GLN A 439 3.81 2.25 31.58
C GLN A 439 5.25 2.60 31.20
N GLU A 440 5.68 2.22 30.00
CA GLU A 440 6.96 2.64 29.39
C GLU A 440 7.13 4.17 29.25
N ILE A 441 6.03 4.93 29.36
CA ILE A 441 6.00 6.41 29.29
C ILE A 441 6.21 7.06 30.68
N LYS A 442 6.05 6.31 31.78
CA LYS A 442 5.99 6.87 33.14
C LYS A 442 7.28 6.77 33.95
N ASN A 443 8.31 6.11 33.43
CA ASN A 443 9.60 5.88 34.09
C ASN A 443 10.73 6.60 33.34
#